data_AF-A0A239LFQ8-F1
#
_entry.id   AF-A0A239LFQ8-F1
#
_cell.length_a   1.000
_cell.length_b   1.000
_cell.length_c   1.000
_cell.angle_alpha   90.00
_cell.angle_beta   90.00
_cell.angle_gamma   90.00
#
_symmetry.space_group_name_H-M   'P 1'
#
loop_
_entity.id
_entity.type
_entity.pdbx_description
1 polymer ?
#
loop_
_entity_poly.entity_id
_entity_poly.type
_entity_poly.pdbx_seq_one_letter_code
_entity_poly.pdbx_strand_id
1 'polypeptide(L)'
;MKHYINAAGGLFAFEDDGSQDEFITDDMRLATEAEIAAIQNPTSAYADVFVGAMNVVRIKREEILNRLAGIGFAALAEGDAATAQAIVATRQSLLDITKNAGILAATDESSLRDAILAAYGAIVAATPANVQTAFRGVDL
;
A
#
# COMPACT_ATOMS: atom_id res chain seq x y z
N MET A 1 5.44 14.48 -30.95
CA MET A 1 6.35 13.33 -30.80
C MET A 1 5.62 12.09 -31.27
N LYS A 2 6.25 11.31 -32.15
CA LYS A 2 5.76 10.00 -32.60
C LYS A 2 6.27 8.96 -31.62
N HIS A 3 5.41 8.04 -31.23
CA HIS A 3 5.80 6.93 -30.37
C HIS A 3 5.85 5.63 -31.18
N TYR A 4 6.85 4.80 -30.92
CA TYR A 4 7.05 3.52 -31.57
C TYR A 4 7.21 2.41 -30.55
N ILE A 5 6.70 1.22 -30.86
CA ILE A 5 6.86 0.01 -30.06
C ILE A 5 7.66 -1.00 -30.87
N ASN A 6 8.71 -1.57 -30.26
CA ASN A 6 9.50 -2.64 -30.87
C ASN A 6 8.91 -4.03 -30.60
N ALA A 7 9.48 -5.07 -31.21
CA ALA A 7 9.04 -6.45 -31.03
C ALA A 7 9.13 -6.97 -29.57
N ALA A 8 9.96 -6.35 -28.73
CA ALA A 8 10.09 -6.67 -27.30
C ALA A 8 9.10 -5.89 -26.41
N GLY A 9 8.25 -5.03 -26.99
CA GLY A 9 7.28 -4.21 -26.25
C GLY A 9 7.85 -2.93 -25.65
N GLY A 10 9.08 -2.55 -25.98
CA GLY A 10 9.69 -1.28 -25.56
C GLY A 10 9.11 -0.10 -26.31
N LEU A 11 8.77 0.97 -25.59
CA LEU A 11 8.22 2.22 -26.12
C LEU A 11 9.33 3.26 -26.32
N PHE A 12 9.42 3.82 -27.52
CA PHE A 12 10.37 4.84 -27.93
C PHE A 12 9.63 6.08 -28.41
N ALA A 13 10.17 7.27 -28.15
CA ALA A 13 9.61 8.54 -28.60
C ALA A 13 10.62 9.24 -29.53
N PHE A 14 10.13 9.71 -30.67
CA PHE A 14 10.91 10.43 -31.67
C PHE A 14 10.24 11.76 -32.05
N GLU A 15 11.04 12.71 -32.50
CA GLU A 15 10.53 14.02 -32.95
C GLU A 15 9.64 13.91 -34.19
N ASP A 16 8.64 14.80 -34.31
CA ASP A 16 7.68 14.76 -35.42
C ASP A 16 8.28 15.25 -36.75
N ASP A 17 9.37 16.03 -36.66
CA ASP A 17 10.05 16.71 -37.77
C ASP A 17 10.91 15.78 -38.63
N GLY A 18 11.02 14.50 -38.25
CA GLY A 18 11.78 13.47 -38.98
C GLY A 18 13.29 13.54 -38.74
N SER A 19 13.78 14.42 -37.86
CA SER A 19 15.20 14.56 -37.55
C SER A 19 15.82 13.30 -36.92
N GLN A 20 14.99 12.38 -36.44
CA GLN A 20 15.38 11.15 -35.76
C GLN A 20 14.90 9.89 -36.48
N ASP A 21 14.36 10.00 -37.69
CA ASP A 21 13.80 8.86 -38.42
C ASP A 21 14.88 7.80 -38.74
N GLU A 22 16.17 8.18 -38.78
CA GLU A 22 17.30 7.25 -38.96
C GLU A 22 17.46 6.23 -37.83
N PHE A 23 16.86 6.47 -36.66
CA PHE A 23 16.87 5.57 -35.51
C PHE A 23 15.67 4.62 -35.48
N ILE A 24 14.70 4.79 -36.38
CA ILE A 24 13.53 3.93 -36.49
C ILE A 24 13.93 2.69 -37.29
N THR A 25 13.91 1.52 -36.62
CA THR A 25 14.29 0.24 -37.21
C THR A 25 13.07 -0.54 -37.72
N ASP A 26 13.30 -1.54 -38.59
CA ASP A 26 12.24 -2.34 -39.22
C ASP A 26 11.39 -3.14 -38.21
N ASP A 27 11.88 -3.40 -37.00
CA ASP A 27 11.16 -4.07 -35.92
C ASP A 27 10.26 -3.14 -35.09
N MET A 28 10.28 -1.84 -35.39
CA MET A 28 9.46 -0.83 -34.73
C MET A 28 8.19 -0.52 -35.52
N ARG A 29 7.08 -0.36 -34.82
CA ARG A 29 5.82 0.14 -35.38
C ARG A 29 5.31 1.34 -34.61
N LEU A 30 4.53 2.19 -35.27
CA LEU A 30 3.86 3.30 -34.59
C LEU A 30 2.95 2.76 -33.48
N ALA A 31 3.07 3.35 -32.30
CA ALA A 31 2.25 3.05 -31.14
C ALA A 31 0.91 3.79 -31.23
N THR A 32 -0.17 3.13 -30.83
CA THR A 32 -1.45 3.82 -30.63
C THR A 32 -1.47 4.53 -29.28
N GLU A 33 -2.30 5.57 -29.14
CA GLU A 33 -2.52 6.27 -27.86
C GLU A 33 -2.88 5.31 -26.72
N ALA A 34 -3.68 4.28 -26.99
CA ALA A 34 -4.04 3.26 -26.01
C ALA A 34 -2.83 2.43 -25.54
N GLU A 35 -1.92 2.08 -26.46
CA GLU A 35 -0.72 1.31 -26.13
C GLU A 35 0.32 2.16 -25.39
N ILE A 36 0.49 3.43 -25.78
CA ILE A 36 1.30 4.41 -25.05
C ILE A 36 0.82 4.49 -23.60
N ALA A 37 -0.50 4.70 -23.42
CA ALA A 37 -1.11 4.79 -22.10
C ALA A 37 -0.93 3.50 -21.28
N ALA A 38 -1.09 2.32 -21.89
CA ALA A 38 -0.94 1.03 -21.20
C ALA A 38 0.51 0.73 -20.80
N ILE A 39 1.50 1.09 -21.60
CA ILE A 39 2.92 0.88 -21.29
C ILE A 39 3.41 1.87 -20.23
N GLN A 40 2.98 3.14 -20.33
CA GLN A 40 3.36 4.17 -19.36
C GLN A 40 2.62 4.01 -18.03
N ASN A 41 1.38 3.52 -18.06
CA ASN A 41 0.54 3.30 -16.88
C ASN A 41 0.04 1.85 -16.87
N PRO A 42 0.93 0.87 -16.59
CA PRO A 42 0.54 -0.53 -16.57
C PRO A 42 -0.53 -0.74 -15.50
N THR A 43 -1.69 -1.24 -15.91
CA THR A 43 -2.74 -1.63 -14.97
C THR A 43 -2.34 -2.95 -14.33
N SER A 44 -1.97 -2.92 -13.04
CA SER A 44 -1.79 -4.14 -12.27
C SER A 44 -3.11 -4.86 -12.08
N ALA A 45 -3.09 -6.19 -12.09
CA ALA A 45 -4.27 -6.96 -11.68
C ALA A 45 -4.59 -6.62 -10.22
N TYR A 46 -5.88 -6.48 -9.88
CA TYR A 46 -6.30 -6.15 -8.52
C TYR A 46 -5.73 -7.12 -7.47
N ALA A 47 -5.57 -8.41 -7.82
CA ALA A 47 -4.96 -9.40 -6.94
C ALA A 47 -3.54 -9.02 -6.50
N ASP A 48 -2.73 -8.48 -7.41
CA ASP A 48 -1.35 -8.06 -7.11
C ASP A 48 -1.34 -6.80 -6.22
N VAL A 49 -2.22 -5.85 -6.52
CA VAL A 49 -2.44 -4.64 -5.68
C VAL A 49 -2.84 -5.04 -4.27
N PHE A 50 -3.77 -5.98 -4.12
CA PHE A 50 -4.23 -6.47 -2.84
C PHE A 50 -3.10 -7.13 -2.04
N VAL A 51 -2.31 -8.00 -2.67
CA VAL A 51 -1.17 -8.66 -2.03
C VAL A 51 -0.12 -7.63 -1.57
N GLY A 52 0.19 -6.66 -2.43
CA GLY A 52 1.14 -5.58 -2.11
C GLY A 52 0.69 -4.75 -0.92
N ALA A 53 -0.56 -4.27 -0.94
CA ALA A 53 -1.13 -3.48 0.15
C ALA A 53 -1.15 -4.27 1.47
N MET A 54 -1.56 -5.55 1.44
CA MET A 54 -1.57 -6.39 2.65
C MET A 54 -0.15 -6.63 3.21
N ASN A 55 0.88 -6.67 2.37
CA ASN A 55 2.26 -6.75 2.85
C ASN A 55 2.70 -5.46 3.55
N VAL A 56 2.36 -4.29 3.00
CA VAL A 56 2.61 -3.00 3.67
C VAL A 56 1.92 -2.95 5.03
N VAL A 57 0.65 -3.35 5.10
CA VAL A 57 -0.11 -3.43 6.36
C VAL A 57 0.60 -4.33 7.38
N ARG A 58 1.09 -5.50 6.97
CA ARG A 58 1.80 -6.44 7.86
C ARG A 58 3.09 -5.85 8.42
N ILE A 59 3.89 -5.18 7.58
CA ILE A 59 5.15 -4.54 7.98
C ILE A 59 4.89 -3.43 9.00
N LYS A 60 3.96 -2.52 8.69
CA LYS A 60 3.64 -1.38 9.56
C LYS A 60 2.98 -1.83 10.86
N ARG A 61 2.14 -2.86 10.81
CA ARG A 61 1.61 -3.52 12.00
C ARG A 61 2.74 -4.04 12.91
N GLU A 62 3.77 -4.67 12.36
CA GLU A 62 4.89 -5.19 13.15
C GLU A 62 5.64 -4.07 13.88
N GLU A 63 5.88 -2.93 13.22
CA GLU A 63 6.47 -1.75 13.86
C GLU A 63 5.67 -1.29 15.09
N ILE A 64 4.33 -1.22 14.97
CA ILE A 64 3.45 -0.84 16.07
C ILE A 64 3.43 -1.90 17.17
N LEU A 65 3.35 -3.18 16.82
CA LEU A 65 3.35 -4.28 17.78
C LEU A 65 4.62 -4.30 18.64
N ASN A 66 5.77 -3.99 18.06
CA ASN A 66 7.04 -3.90 18.79
C ASN A 66 7.04 -2.72 19.78
N ARG A 67 6.48 -1.57 19.39
CA ARG A 67 6.33 -0.42 20.30
C ARG A 67 5.36 -0.72 21.44
N LEU A 68 4.22 -1.35 21.13
CA LEU A 68 3.24 -1.78 22.12
C LEU A 68 3.84 -2.76 23.14
N ALA A 69 4.74 -3.64 22.72
CA ALA A 69 5.44 -4.54 23.64
C ALA A 69 6.25 -3.77 24.69
N GLY A 70 7.00 -2.74 24.28
CA GLY A 70 7.77 -1.89 25.20
C GLY A 70 6.88 -1.16 26.22
N ILE A 71 5.79 -0.57 25.75
CA ILE A 71 4.80 0.10 26.63
C ILE A 71 4.17 -0.93 27.58
N GLY A 72 3.87 -2.13 27.09
CA GLY A 72 3.26 -3.21 27.87
C GLY A 72 4.17 -3.71 28.99
N PHE A 73 5.46 -3.86 28.72
CA PHE A 73 6.43 -4.23 29.75
C PHE A 73 6.56 -3.16 30.84
N ALA A 74 6.57 -1.87 30.48
CA ALA A 74 6.59 -0.78 31.45
C ALA A 74 5.33 -0.78 32.33
N ALA A 75 4.14 -0.91 31.71
CA ALA A 75 2.87 -0.97 32.43
C ALA A 75 2.83 -2.14 33.43
N LEU A 76 3.34 -3.32 33.06
CA LEU A 76 3.43 -4.46 33.96
C LEU A 76 4.38 -4.20 35.14
N ALA A 77 5.54 -3.58 34.90
CA ALA A 77 6.51 -3.24 35.94
C ALA A 77 5.97 -2.21 36.94
N GLU A 78 5.11 -1.29 36.48
CA GLU A 78 4.48 -0.25 37.30
C GLU A 78 3.18 -0.70 37.97
N GLY A 79 2.68 -1.92 37.67
CA GLY A 79 1.42 -2.43 38.18
C GLY A 79 0.18 -1.81 37.52
N ASP A 80 0.34 -1.12 36.38
CA ASP A 80 -0.75 -0.55 35.60
C ASP A 80 -1.47 -1.63 34.77
N ALA A 81 -2.35 -2.36 35.44
CA ALA A 81 -3.14 -3.42 34.84
C ALA A 81 -4.09 -2.90 33.73
N ALA A 82 -4.56 -1.66 33.83
CA ALA A 82 -5.48 -1.08 32.85
C ALA A 82 -4.78 -0.87 31.51
N THR A 83 -3.57 -0.31 31.52
CA THR A 83 -2.75 -0.13 30.33
C THR A 83 -2.31 -1.47 29.74
N ALA A 84 -1.91 -2.43 30.57
CA ALA A 84 -1.54 -3.76 30.09
C ALA A 84 -2.71 -4.45 29.35
N GLN A 85 -3.94 -4.36 29.88
CA GLN A 85 -5.14 -4.91 29.22
C GLN A 85 -5.48 -4.18 27.92
N ALA A 86 -5.39 -2.85 27.91
CA ALA A 86 -5.61 -2.05 26.72
C ALA A 86 -4.65 -2.42 25.58
N ILE A 87 -3.39 -2.71 25.91
CA ILE A 87 -2.38 -3.15 24.94
C ILE A 87 -2.72 -4.51 24.36
N VAL A 88 -3.18 -5.46 25.17
CA VAL A 88 -3.63 -6.78 24.69
C VAL A 88 -4.78 -6.64 23.68
N ALA A 89 -5.79 -5.83 24.02
CA ALA A 89 -6.92 -5.56 23.13
C ALA A 89 -6.46 -4.91 21.81
N THR A 90 -5.64 -3.85 21.91
CA THR A 90 -5.10 -3.11 20.74
C THR A 90 -4.28 -4.02 19.82
N ARG A 91 -3.41 -4.84 20.42
CA ARG A 91 -2.60 -5.82 19.70
C ARG A 91 -3.47 -6.83 18.95
N GLN A 92 -4.54 -7.33 19.57
CA GLN A 92 -5.44 -8.26 18.91
C GLN A 92 -6.15 -7.60 17.72
N SER A 93 -6.66 -6.38 17.89
CA SER A 93 -7.29 -5.63 16.79
C SER A 93 -6.33 -5.39 15.62
N LEU A 94 -5.07 -5.07 15.91
CA LEU A 94 -4.02 -4.94 14.89
C LEU A 94 -3.74 -6.25 14.14
N LEU A 95 -3.71 -7.38 14.85
CA LEU A 95 -3.52 -8.70 14.22
C LEU A 95 -4.70 -9.06 13.31
N ASP A 96 -5.91 -8.68 13.71
CA ASP A 96 -7.14 -8.96 12.96
C ASP A 96 -7.45 -7.94 11.86
N ILE A 97 -6.67 -6.88 11.70
CA ILE A 97 -6.92 -5.86 10.67
C ILE A 97 -7.02 -6.47 9.27
N THR A 98 -6.20 -7.49 8.94
CA THR A 98 -6.21 -8.17 7.64
C THR A 98 -7.43 -9.07 7.42
N LYS A 99 -8.29 -9.22 8.43
CA LYS A 99 -9.57 -9.94 8.36
C LYS A 99 -10.76 -8.99 8.34
N ASN A 100 -10.53 -7.67 8.31
CA ASN A 100 -11.59 -6.68 8.29
C ASN A 100 -12.48 -6.90 7.05
N ALA A 101 -13.80 -6.95 7.27
CA ALA A 101 -14.76 -7.26 6.20
C ALA A 101 -14.72 -6.24 5.05
N GLY A 102 -14.48 -4.95 5.34
CA GLY A 102 -14.36 -3.92 4.30
C GLY A 102 -13.14 -4.13 3.41
N ILE A 103 -12.01 -4.55 3.99
CA ILE A 103 -10.79 -4.87 3.24
C ILE A 103 -11.01 -6.09 2.35
N LEU A 104 -11.66 -7.13 2.88
CA LEU A 104 -11.94 -8.36 2.12
C LEU A 104 -13.00 -8.17 1.03
N ALA A 105 -13.87 -7.17 1.17
CA ALA A 105 -14.90 -6.84 0.20
C ALA A 105 -14.45 -5.83 -0.88
N ALA A 106 -13.27 -5.23 -0.75
CA ALA A 106 -12.75 -4.30 -1.73
C ALA A 106 -12.49 -5.01 -3.08
N THR A 107 -12.72 -4.29 -4.17
CA THR A 107 -12.60 -4.81 -5.55
C THR A 107 -11.64 -4.01 -6.43
N ASP A 108 -11.15 -2.89 -5.92
CA ASP A 108 -10.24 -1.97 -6.59
C ASP A 108 -9.30 -1.31 -5.57
N GLU A 109 -8.25 -0.64 -6.06
CA GLU A 109 -7.25 -0.01 -5.19
C GLU A 109 -7.83 1.07 -4.28
N SER A 110 -8.77 1.87 -4.79
CA SER A 110 -9.34 2.99 -4.04
C SER A 110 -10.15 2.48 -2.84
N SER A 111 -11.08 1.56 -3.08
CA SER A 111 -11.88 0.94 -2.03
C SER A 111 -11.04 0.16 -1.03
N LEU A 112 -9.96 -0.48 -1.49
CA LEU A 112 -9.01 -1.17 -0.60
C LEU A 112 -8.28 -0.19 0.32
N ARG A 113 -7.77 0.92 -0.21
CA ARG A 113 -7.10 1.97 0.56
C ARG A 113 -8.04 2.57 1.60
N ASP A 114 -9.25 2.94 1.19
CA ASP A 114 -10.25 3.52 2.08
C ASP A 114 -10.62 2.54 3.21
N ALA A 115 -10.78 1.26 2.89
CA ALA A 115 -11.07 0.22 3.88
C ALA A 115 -9.93 0.01 4.88
N ILE A 116 -8.67 0.04 4.42
CA ILE A 116 -7.49 -0.05 5.29
C ILE A 116 -7.43 1.15 6.23
N LEU A 117 -7.57 2.37 5.70
CA LEU A 117 -7.54 3.60 6.49
C LEU A 117 -8.67 3.65 7.52
N ALA A 118 -9.88 3.26 7.14
CA ALA A 118 -11.03 3.21 8.04
C ALA A 118 -10.80 2.16 9.15
N ALA A 119 -10.33 0.96 8.80
CA ALA A 119 -10.03 -0.09 9.78
C ALA A 119 -8.93 0.35 10.76
N TYR A 120 -7.86 0.97 10.26
CA TYR A 120 -6.77 1.49 11.07
C TYR A 120 -7.23 2.62 11.99
N GLY A 121 -7.94 3.61 11.45
CA GLY A 121 -8.49 4.73 12.21
C GLY A 121 -9.41 4.27 13.34
N ALA A 122 -10.24 3.24 13.10
CA ALA A 122 -11.08 2.65 14.14
C ALA A 122 -10.26 2.01 15.27
N ILE A 123 -9.15 1.33 14.95
CA ILE A 123 -8.24 0.74 15.96
C ILE A 123 -7.60 1.85 16.80
N VAL A 124 -7.08 2.91 16.15
CA VAL A 124 -6.47 4.05 16.86
C VAL A 124 -7.48 4.73 17.77
N ALA A 125 -8.70 4.98 17.28
CA ALA A 125 -9.77 5.61 18.05
C ALA A 125 -10.22 4.78 19.25
N ALA A 126 -10.25 3.45 19.13
CA ALA A 126 -10.57 2.55 20.22
C ALA A 126 -9.42 2.38 21.24
N THR A 127 -8.19 2.75 20.85
CA THR A 127 -7.01 2.65 21.72
C THR A 127 -6.99 3.80 22.73
N PRO A 128 -6.79 3.52 24.04
CA PRO A 128 -6.64 4.56 25.05
C PRO A 128 -5.51 5.54 24.74
N ALA A 129 -5.71 6.81 25.09
CA ALA A 129 -4.80 7.92 24.71
C ALA A 129 -3.34 7.70 25.15
N ASN A 130 -3.12 7.06 26.30
CA ASN A 130 -1.78 6.74 26.81
C ASN A 130 -1.06 5.64 26.00
N VAL A 131 -1.79 4.85 25.22
CA VAL A 131 -1.26 3.79 24.33
C VAL A 131 -1.13 4.27 22.87
N GLN A 132 -1.87 5.31 22.48
CA GLN A 132 -1.87 5.85 21.11
C GLN A 132 -0.47 6.35 20.64
N THR A 133 0.45 6.61 21.56
CA THR A 133 1.84 6.97 21.24
C THR A 133 2.54 5.91 20.38
N ALA A 134 2.15 4.64 20.48
CA ALA A 134 2.67 3.56 19.66
C ALA A 134 2.46 3.77 18.15
N PHE A 135 1.40 4.49 17.77
CA PHE A 135 0.99 4.70 16.37
C PHE A 135 1.66 5.91 15.71
N ARG A 136 2.35 6.77 16.48
CA ARG A 136 2.92 8.02 15.94
C ARG A 136 3.98 7.74 14.87
N GLY A 137 3.84 8.39 13.71
CA GLY A 137 4.78 8.24 12.60
C GLY A 137 4.73 6.88 11.91
N VAL A 138 3.61 6.14 12.07
CA VAL A 138 3.30 4.95 11.29
C VAL A 138 1.96 5.21 10.61
N ASP A 139 2.02 5.44 9.30
CA ASP A 139 0.85 5.65 8.46
C ASP A 139 0.62 4.39 7.61
N LEU A 140 -0.65 3.99 7.49
CA LEU A 140 -1.11 2.87 6.67
C LEU A 140 -1.77 3.37 5.38
#